data_AF-A0A417QGX4-F1
#
_entry.id   AF-A0A417QGX4-F1
#
_cell.length_a   1.000
_cell.length_b   1.000
_cell.length_c   1.000
_cell.angle_alpha   90.00
_cell.angle_beta   90.00
_cell.angle_gamma   90.00
#
_symmetry.space_group_name_H-M   'P 1'
#
loop_
_entity.id
_entity.type
_entity.pdbx_description
1 polymer ?
#
loop_
_entity_poly.entity_id
_entity_poly.type
_entity_poly.pdbx_seq_one_letter_code
_entity_poly.pdbx_strand_id
1 'polypeptide(L)' 'MWNIEVVRTYKTVGVYECEDKVIFEVNSLDEASEIVSMFDKYSIGEYRYSINRKKESEEE' A
#
# COMPACT_ATOMS: atom_id res chain seq x y z
N MET A 1 7.70 8.44 11.25
CA MET A 1 6.96 8.30 9.97
C MET A 1 6.63 6.84 9.70
N TRP A 2 5.51 6.56 9.04
CA TRP A 2 5.09 5.20 8.65
C TRP A 2 5.13 5.08 7.13
N ASN A 3 5.51 3.90 6.65
CA ASN A 3 5.54 3.54 5.25
C ASN A 3 4.49 2.45 5.00
N ILE A 4 3.59 2.69 4.04
CA ILE A 4 2.61 1.72 3.57
C ILE A 4 2.99 1.31 2.16
N GLU A 5 3.30 0.04 1.96
CA GLU A 5 3.47 -0.55 0.65
C GLU A 5 2.21 -1.32 0.29
N VAL A 6 1.62 -1.02 -0.87
CA VAL A 6 0.45 -1.73 -1.41
C VAL A 6 0.82 -2.31 -2.77
N VAL A 7 0.58 -3.61 -2.93
CA VAL A 7 0.75 -4.34 -4.19
C VAL A 7 -0.61 -4.85 -4.62
N ARG A 8 -1.03 -4.50 -5.83
CA ARG A 8 -2.32 -4.89 -6.41
C ARG A 8 -2.11 -5.72 -7.65
N THR A 9 -2.76 -6.87 -7.73
CA THR A 9 -2.77 -7.73 -8.90
C THR A 9 -4.18 -7.79 -9.48
N TYR A 10 -4.33 -7.44 -10.76
CA TYR A 10 -5.63 -7.42 -11.43
C TYR A 10 -5.52 -7.84 -12.90
N LYS A 11 -6.63 -8.35 -13.43
CA LYS A 11 -6.73 -8.73 -14.85
C LYS A 11 -7.36 -7.60 -15.64
N THR A 12 -6.66 -7.17 -16.67
CA THR A 12 -7.17 -6.23 -17.68
C THR A 12 -7.84 -7.01 -18.81
N VAL A 13 -8.72 -6.33 -19.55
CA VAL A 13 -9.47 -6.92 -20.66
C VAL A 13 -8.48 -7.45 -21.71
N GLY A 14 -8.36 -8.77 -21.82
CA GLY A 14 -7.46 -9.41 -22.79
C GLY A 14 -6.40 -10.36 -22.23
N VAL A 15 -6.55 -10.87 -21.01
CA VAL A 15 -5.79 -12.04 -20.45
C VAL A 15 -4.48 -11.70 -19.73
N TYR A 16 -4.05 -10.45 -19.67
CA TYR A 16 -2.82 -10.08 -18.93
C TYR A 16 -3.11 -9.80 -17.45
N GLU A 17 -2.34 -10.46 -16.57
CA GLU A 17 -2.23 -10.09 -15.16
C GLU A 17 -1.28 -8.89 -15.03
N CYS A 18 -1.79 -7.81 -14.45
CA CYS A 18 -1.03 -6.62 -14.12
C CYS A 18 -0.77 -6.57 -12.63
N GLU A 19 0.45 -6.18 -12.25
CA GLU A 19 0.84 -5.92 -10.86
C GLU A 19 1.24 -4.44 -10.75
N ASP A 20 0.53 -3.70 -9.89
CA ASP A 20 0.86 -2.31 -9.52
C ASP A 20 1.39 -2.28 -8.10
N LYS A 21 2.53 -1.59 -7.90
CA LYS A 21 3.10 -1.33 -6.57
C LYS A 21 3.08 0.16 -6.28
N VAL A 22 2.51 0.53 -5.13
CA VAL A 22 2.41 1.91 -4.67
C VAL A 22 2.94 2.01 -3.24
N ILE A 23 3.67 3.09 -2.96
CA ILE A 23 4.26 3.35 -1.65
C ILE A 23 3.71 4.69 -1.14
N PHE A 24 3.20 4.70 0.08
CA PHE A 24 2.73 5.88 0.79
C PHE A 24 3.58 6.13 2.03
N GLU A 25 3.81 7.40 2.35
CA GLU A 25 4.45 7.80 3.59
C GLU A 25 3.48 8.70 4.38
N VAL A 26 3.22 8.33 5.63
CA VAL A 26 2.26 9.03 6.49
C VAL A 26 2.85 9.27 7.88
N ASN A 27 2.25 10.17 8.63
CA ASN A 27 2.78 10.56 9.94
C ASN A 27 2.17 9.74 11.08
N SER A 28 0.96 9.19 10.89
CA SER A 28 0.21 8.46 11.92
C SER A 28 -0.24 7.07 11.45
N LEU A 29 -0.54 6.19 12.43
CA LEU A 29 -1.14 4.89 12.15
C LEU A 29 -2.60 5.01 11.68
N ASP A 30 -3.32 6.02 12.14
CA ASP A 30 -4.68 6.31 11.69
C ASP A 30 -4.72 6.60 10.18
N GLU A 31 -3.84 7.47 9.68
CA GLU A 31 -3.70 7.74 8.23
C GLU A 31 -3.33 6.46 7.46
N ALA A 32 -2.43 5.63 8.01
CA ALA A 32 -2.07 4.35 7.38
C ALA A 32 -3.29 3.41 7.28
N SER A 33 -4.12 3.37 8.32
CA SER A 33 -5.34 2.58 8.37
C SER A 33 -6.39 3.09 7.38
N GLU A 34 -6.53 4.39 7.20
CA GLU A 34 -7.43 4.98 6.21
C GLU A 34 -7.04 4.59 4.79
N ILE A 35 -5.73 4.62 4.48
CA ILE A 35 -5.20 4.20 3.16
C ILE A 35 -5.55 2.73 2.90
N VAL A 36 -5.25 1.83 3.84
CA VAL A 36 -5.59 0.40 3.69
C VAL A 36 -7.10 0.20 3.53
N SER A 37 -7.91 0.92 4.30
CA SER A 37 -9.38 0.86 4.21
C SER A 37 -9.91 1.31 2.83
N MET A 38 -9.24 2.23 2.15
CA MET A 38 -9.59 2.60 0.78
C MET A 38 -9.35 1.45 -0.20
N PHE A 39 -8.21 0.76 -0.09
CA PHE A 39 -7.93 -0.41 -0.93
C PHE A 39 -8.91 -1.56 -0.63
N ASP A 40 -9.27 -1.76 0.64
CA ASP A 40 -10.26 -2.78 1.00
C ASP A 40 -11.64 -2.54 0.38
N LYS A 41 -12.06 -1.27 0.32
CA LYS A 41 -13.38 -0.89 -0.23
C LYS A 41 -13.41 -0.82 -1.75
N TYR A 42 -12.31 -0.41 -2.38
CA TYR A 42 -12.33 0.02 -3.78
C TYR A 42 -11.29 -0.69 -4.67
N SER A 43 -10.43 -1.54 -4.14
CA SER A 43 -9.46 -2.26 -4.97
C SER A 43 -10.15 -3.25 -5.90
N ILE A 44 -9.61 -3.38 -7.10
CA ILE A 44 -10.03 -4.35 -8.10
C ILE A 44 -8.96 -5.44 -8.13
N GLY A 45 -9.39 -6.70 -8.03
CA GLY A 45 -8.49 -7.86 -8.00
C GLY A 45 -7.96 -8.15 -6.60
N GLU A 46 -6.85 -8.88 -6.52
CA GLU A 46 -6.18 -9.17 -5.26
C GLU A 46 -5.26 -8.01 -4.89
N TYR A 47 -5.15 -7.72 -3.60
CA TYR A 47 -4.14 -6.79 -3.11
C TYR A 47 -3.52 -7.29 -1.82
N ARG A 48 -2.29 -6.87 -1.58
CA ARG A 48 -1.53 -7.12 -0.35
C ARG A 48 -0.94 -5.80 0.10
N TYR A 49 -0.80 -5.63 1.41
CA TYR A 49 -0.19 -4.44 1.96
C TYR A 49 0.78 -4.79 3.09
N SER A 50 1.74 -3.91 3.33
CA SER A 50 2.59 -3.94 4.51
C SER A 50 2.72 -2.54 5.09
N ILE A 51 2.63 -2.44 6.42
CA ILE A 51 2.81 -1.19 7.16
C ILE A 51 4.07 -1.33 7.99
N ASN A 52 5.06 -0.49 7.70
CA ASN A 52 6.34 -0.50 8.39
C ASN A 52 6.60 0.86 9.02
N ARG A 53 7.10 0.88 10.26
CA ARG A 53 7.57 2.12 10.86
C ARG A 53 8.92 2.46 10.24
N LYS A 54 9.02 3.63 9.60
CA LYS A 54 10.32 4.17 9.19
C LYS A 54 11.06 4.51 10.50
N LYS A 55 12.12 3.75 10.80
CA LYS A 55 13.10 4.21 11.77
C LYS A 55 13.73 5.44 11.13
N GLU A 56 13.60 6.60 11.75
CA GLU A 56 14.57 7.66 11.52
C GLU A 56 15.91 7.02 11.84
N SER A 57 16.76 6.88 10.83
CA SER A 57 18.17 6.65 11.10
C SER A 57 18.61 7.83 11.96
N GLU A 58 18.91 7.58 13.23
CA GLU A 58 19.82 8.43 13.98
C GLU A 58 21.13 8.42 13.16
N GLU A 59 21.30 9.41 12.29
CA GLU A 59 22.61 9.87 11.89
C GLU A 59 23.19 10.56 13.13
N GLU A 60 23.86 9.77 13.98
CA GLU A 60 24.84 10.25 14.97
C GLU A 60 26.07 10.87 14.28
#